data_AF-A0A7W1LVJ3-F1
#
_entry.id   AF-A0A7W1LVJ3-F1
#
_cell.length_a   1.000
_cell.length_b   1.000
_cell.length_c   1.000
_cell.angle_alpha   90.00
_cell.angle_beta   90.00
_cell.angle_gamma   90.00
#
_symmetry.space_group_name_H-M   'P 1'
#
loop_
_entity.id
_entity.type
_entity.pdbx_description
1 polymer ?
#
loop_
_entity_poly.entity_id
_entity_poly.type
_entity_poly.pdbx_seq_one_letter_code
_entity_poly.pdbx_strand_id
1 'polypeptide(L)'
;TGTAQAASSYPWEDSSAFAAFSMDETRPYTVAAYLEKSGYGSQGAAPVVKCMYLALSGLTVTQPVTLSDPLDIDSTEVAAPAAVADPKCLKATNFDPTTDTGAPRPAD
;
A
#
# COMPACT_ATOMS: atom_id res chain seq x y z
N THR A 1 -2.98 -13.99 -6.29
CA THR A 1 -2.78 -12.86 -7.23
C THR A 1 -3.69 -13.04 -8.42
N GLY A 2 -4.16 -11.96 -9.04
CA GLY A 2 -5.01 -12.00 -10.23
C GLY A 2 -4.92 -10.71 -11.05
N THR A 3 -5.21 -10.84 -12.33
CA THR A 3 -5.47 -9.73 -13.25
C THR A 3 -6.85 -9.96 -13.82
N ALA A 4 -7.72 -8.94 -13.78
CA ALA A 4 -9.08 -9.04 -14.31
C ALA A 4 -9.21 -8.11 -15.52
N GLN A 5 -9.58 -8.65 -16.67
CA GLN A 5 -9.84 -7.84 -17.86
C GLN A 5 -11.09 -6.98 -17.66
N ALA A 6 -11.06 -5.75 -18.16
CA ALA A 6 -12.24 -4.89 -18.21
C ALA A 6 -13.23 -5.34 -19.29
N ALA A 7 -14.46 -4.83 -19.22
CA ALA A 7 -15.55 -5.20 -20.13
C ALA A 7 -15.21 -5.06 -21.62
N SER A 8 -14.37 -4.06 -21.96
CA SER A 8 -13.95 -3.76 -23.33
C SER A 8 -12.76 -4.60 -23.82
N SER A 9 -12.16 -5.43 -22.96
CA SER A 9 -10.98 -6.27 -23.26
C SER A 9 -9.74 -5.50 -23.74
N TYR A 10 -9.67 -4.20 -23.50
CA TYR A 10 -8.49 -3.40 -23.79
C TYR A 10 -7.40 -3.68 -22.75
N PRO A 11 -6.16 -4.03 -23.14
CA PRO A 11 -5.10 -4.40 -22.19
C PRO A 11 -4.76 -3.33 -21.15
N TRP A 12 -4.98 -2.04 -21.45
CA TRP A 12 -4.74 -0.94 -20.51
C TRP A 12 -5.87 -0.72 -19.50
N GLU A 13 -7.00 -1.43 -19.66
CA GLU A 13 -8.12 -1.37 -18.73
C GLU A 13 -8.09 -2.49 -17.69
N ASP A 14 -7.13 -3.42 -17.80
CA ASP A 14 -7.00 -4.54 -16.89
C ASP A 14 -6.81 -4.08 -15.44
N SER A 15 -7.53 -4.68 -14.51
CA SER A 15 -7.40 -4.43 -13.08
C SER A 15 -6.41 -5.39 -12.43
N SER A 16 -5.72 -4.91 -11.40
CA SER A 16 -4.81 -5.68 -10.57
C SER A 16 -5.52 -6.15 -9.30
N ALA A 17 -5.40 -7.42 -8.94
CA ALA A 17 -5.93 -7.97 -7.70
C ALA A 17 -4.88 -8.78 -6.94
N PHE A 18 -4.80 -8.60 -5.62
CA PHE A 18 -3.98 -9.44 -4.75
C PHE A 18 -4.65 -9.58 -3.39
N ALA A 19 -4.56 -10.76 -2.79
CA ALA A 19 -5.03 -11.02 -1.44
C ALA A 19 -4.04 -11.93 -0.72
N ALA A 20 -3.85 -11.69 0.57
CA ALA A 20 -3.05 -12.52 1.46
C ALA A 20 -3.66 -12.53 2.87
N PHE A 21 -3.47 -13.64 3.57
CA PHE A 21 -3.91 -13.84 4.95
C PHE A 21 -2.71 -14.14 5.85
N SER A 22 -2.80 -13.76 7.11
CA SER A 22 -1.80 -14.05 8.13
C SER A 22 -1.87 -15.52 8.55
N MET A 23 -0.71 -16.12 8.78
CA MET A 23 -0.59 -17.42 9.45
C MET A 23 -0.35 -17.28 10.96
N ASP A 24 -0.14 -16.06 11.46
CA ASP A 24 0.03 -15.76 12.88
C ASP A 24 -1.34 -15.63 13.54
N GLU A 25 -1.68 -16.59 14.41
CA GLU A 25 -2.96 -16.62 15.13
C GLU A 25 -3.19 -15.41 16.04
N THR A 26 -2.12 -14.74 16.48
CA THR A 26 -2.21 -13.53 17.31
C THR A 26 -2.48 -12.27 16.49
N ARG A 27 -2.27 -12.34 15.16
CA ARG A 27 -2.47 -11.25 14.20
C ARG A 27 -3.20 -11.78 12.96
N PRO A 28 -4.48 -12.20 13.08
CA PRO A 28 -5.21 -12.92 12.03
C PRO A 28 -5.79 -11.97 10.97
N TYR A 29 -4.95 -11.08 10.43
CA TYR A 29 -5.37 -10.14 9.40
C TYR A 29 -5.52 -10.86 8.06
N THR A 30 -6.44 -10.35 7.24
CA THR A 30 -6.52 -10.64 5.82
C THR A 30 -6.57 -9.31 5.10
N VAL A 31 -5.72 -9.15 4.09
CA VAL A 31 -5.64 -7.92 3.31
C VAL A 31 -5.81 -8.27 1.85
N ALA A 32 -6.71 -7.53 1.19
CA ALA A 32 -6.92 -7.61 -0.25
C ALA A 32 -6.82 -6.20 -0.85
N ALA A 33 -6.24 -6.12 -2.04
CA ALA A 33 -6.21 -4.90 -2.83
C ALA A 33 -6.74 -5.19 -4.24
N TYR A 34 -7.56 -4.28 -4.73
CA TYR A 34 -8.06 -4.23 -6.09
C TYR A 34 -7.78 -2.84 -6.64
N LEU A 35 -7.02 -2.77 -7.73
CA LEU A 35 -6.60 -1.51 -8.35
C LEU A 35 -7.11 -1.51 -9.78
N GLU A 36 -8.00 -0.58 -10.10
CA GLU A 36 -8.54 -0.43 -11.45
C GLU A 36 -7.46 0.02 -12.45
N LYS A 37 -7.53 -0.50 -13.68
CA LYS A 37 -6.68 -0.06 -14.80
C LYS A 37 -5.17 -0.06 -14.49
N SER A 38 -4.71 -1.05 -13.74
CA SER A 38 -3.31 -1.14 -13.29
C SER A 38 -2.61 -2.43 -13.75
N GLY A 39 -3.37 -3.44 -14.20
CA GLY A 39 -2.87 -4.71 -14.72
C GLY A 39 -1.98 -5.49 -13.74
N TYR A 40 -1.55 -6.68 -14.14
CA TYR A 40 -0.50 -7.45 -13.45
C TYR A 40 -0.58 -7.46 -11.91
N GLY A 41 -1.45 -8.31 -11.34
CA GLY A 41 -1.65 -8.49 -9.89
C GLY A 41 -0.40 -8.50 -9.01
N SER A 42 0.69 -9.11 -9.50
CA SER A 42 1.97 -9.22 -8.80
C SER A 42 2.78 -7.91 -8.75
N GLN A 43 2.58 -7.00 -9.70
CA GLN A 43 3.30 -5.73 -9.78
C GLN A 43 2.46 -4.56 -9.28
N GLY A 44 1.14 -4.59 -9.50
CA GLY A 44 0.23 -3.54 -9.03
C GLY A 44 -0.22 -3.73 -7.58
N ALA A 45 -1.00 -4.78 -7.32
CA ALA A 45 -1.71 -4.96 -6.06
C ALA A 45 -0.87 -5.64 -4.98
N ALA A 46 0.08 -6.51 -5.36
CA ALA A 46 0.90 -7.23 -4.38
C ALA A 46 1.77 -6.30 -3.50
N PRO A 47 2.46 -5.26 -4.04
CA PRO A 47 3.20 -4.33 -3.19
C PRO A 47 2.32 -3.54 -2.22
N VAL A 48 1.08 -3.22 -2.61
CA VAL A 48 0.10 -2.59 -1.71
C VAL A 48 -0.23 -3.51 -0.55
N VAL A 49 -0.57 -4.77 -0.82
CA VAL A 49 -0.84 -5.76 0.24
C VAL A 49 0.38 -5.99 1.13
N LYS A 50 1.60 -6.04 0.56
CA LYS A 50 2.86 -6.13 1.31
C LYS A 50 3.00 -4.95 2.29
N CYS A 51 2.85 -3.72 1.81
CA CYS A 51 2.93 -2.52 2.67
C CYS A 51 1.92 -2.55 3.81
N MET A 52 0.68 -2.95 3.54
CA MET A 52 -0.36 -3.03 4.58
C MET A 52 0.01 -4.05 5.66
N TYR A 53 0.54 -5.22 5.30
CA TYR A 53 1.05 -6.17 6.29
C TYR A 53 2.23 -5.65 7.09
N LEU A 54 3.17 -4.96 6.44
CA LEU A 54 4.29 -4.32 7.13
C LEU A 54 3.81 -3.24 8.11
N ALA A 55 2.79 -2.46 7.75
CA ALA A 55 2.18 -1.48 8.64
C ALA A 55 1.48 -2.12 9.83
N LEU A 56 0.65 -3.14 9.58
CA LEU A 56 -0.07 -3.88 10.63
C LEU A 56 0.87 -4.66 11.56
N SER A 57 2.05 -5.04 11.08
CA SER A 57 3.09 -5.70 11.90
C SER A 57 4.02 -4.73 12.62
N GLY A 58 3.92 -3.42 12.38
CA GLY A 58 4.80 -2.41 12.96
C GLY A 58 6.21 -2.38 12.35
N LEU A 59 6.41 -3.00 11.19
CA LEU A 59 7.71 -3.07 10.49
C LEU A 59 7.91 -1.94 9.47
N THR A 60 6.95 -1.05 9.31
CA THR A 60 7.12 0.18 8.52
C THR A 60 6.59 1.38 9.29
N VAL A 61 7.16 2.56 9.02
CA VAL A 61 6.74 3.80 9.65
C VAL A 61 5.46 4.28 8.97
N THR A 62 4.41 4.47 9.77
CA THR A 62 3.18 5.12 9.33
C THR A 62 3.15 6.58 9.78
N GLN A 63 2.42 7.42 9.05
CA GLN A 63 2.15 8.76 9.53
C GLN A 63 1.35 8.70 10.83
N PRO A 64 1.57 9.66 11.76
CA PRO A 64 0.77 9.75 12.96
C PRO A 64 -0.71 9.91 12.61
N VAL A 65 -1.58 9.30 13.40
CA VAL A 65 -3.02 9.44 13.21
C VAL A 65 -3.42 10.84 13.64
N THR A 66 -3.90 11.64 12.68
CA THR A 66 -4.47 12.96 12.92
C THR A 66 -5.92 12.97 12.47
N LEU A 67 -6.77 13.72 13.17
CA LEU A 67 -8.13 13.95 12.70
C LEU A 67 -8.09 14.80 11.44
N SER A 68 -8.90 14.44 10.44
CA SER A 68 -9.07 15.27 9.25
C SER A 68 -9.83 16.54 9.61
N ASP A 69 -9.43 17.66 9.02
CA ASP A 69 -10.21 18.89 9.06
C ASP A 69 -11.57 18.69 8.36
N PRO A 70 -12.64 19.36 8.80
CA PRO A 70 -13.91 19.35 8.09
C PRO A 70 -13.76 19.83 6.63
N LEU A 71 -14.57 19.26 5.73
CA LEU A 71 -14.59 19.70 4.33
C LEU A 71 -15.05 21.15 4.23
N ASP A 72 -14.15 22.03 3.79
CA ASP A 72 -14.47 23.40 3.40
C ASP A 72 -14.96 23.41 1.95
N ILE A 73 -16.25 23.67 1.77
CA ILE A 73 -16.91 23.72 0.44
C ILE A 73 -16.69 25.04 -0.30
N ASP A 74 -16.20 26.07 0.40
CA ASP A 74 -15.92 27.38 -0.18
C ASP A 74 -14.43 27.54 -0.55
N SER A 75 -13.58 26.59 -0.15
CA SER A 75 -12.15 26.58 -0.48
C SER A 75 -11.92 26.40 -1.99
N THR A 76 -11.16 27.30 -2.58
CA THR A 76 -10.62 27.18 -3.95
C THR A 76 -9.17 26.70 -3.98
N GLU A 77 -8.59 26.43 -2.82
CA GLU A 77 -7.20 26.00 -2.68
C GLU A 77 -7.10 24.48 -2.83
N VAL A 78 -6.10 24.04 -3.60
CA VAL A 78 -5.80 22.61 -3.78
C VAL A 78 -5.10 22.05 -2.54
N ALA A 79 -5.46 20.82 -2.19
CA ALA A 79 -4.79 20.10 -1.11
C ALA A 79 -3.29 19.91 -1.39
N ALA A 80 -2.46 20.04 -0.35
CA ALA A 80 -1.04 19.76 -0.45
C ALA A 80 -0.80 18.27 -0.80
N PRO A 81 0.26 17.95 -1.57
CA PRO A 81 0.59 16.56 -1.87
C PRO A 81 0.84 15.74 -0.59
N ALA A 82 0.17 14.59 -0.47
CA ALA A 82 0.42 13.65 0.62
C ALA A 82 1.65 12.81 0.30
N ALA A 83 2.63 12.81 1.22
CA ALA A 83 3.79 11.93 1.14
C ALA A 83 3.56 10.66 1.95
N VAL A 84 3.94 9.51 1.38
CA VAL A 84 4.00 8.26 2.13
C VAL A 84 5.25 8.27 3.01
N ALA A 85 5.10 7.99 4.30
CA ALA A 85 6.19 8.02 5.28
C ALA A 85 7.36 7.09 4.90
N ASP A 86 7.04 5.90 4.35
CA ASP A 86 8.03 4.98 3.80
C ASP A 86 7.55 4.36 2.47
N PRO A 87 8.03 4.85 1.32
CA PRO A 87 7.66 4.31 0.02
C PRO A 87 8.43 3.02 -0.35
N LYS A 88 9.43 2.58 0.43
CA LYS A 88 10.26 1.41 0.07
C LYS A 88 9.43 0.13 0.02
N CYS A 89 8.43 0.02 0.86
CA CYS A 89 7.54 -1.15 0.88
C CYS A 89 6.75 -1.30 -0.44
N LEU A 90 6.53 -0.22 -1.21
CA LEU A 90 5.78 -0.27 -2.46
C LEU A 90 6.60 -0.83 -3.63
N LYS A 91 7.90 -1.09 -3.43
CA LYS A 91 8.70 -1.77 -4.45
C LYS A 91 8.31 -3.24 -4.54
N ALA A 92 8.25 -3.76 -5.77
CA ALA A 92 8.02 -5.18 -6.04
C ALA A 92 9.19 -6.10 -5.62
N THR A 93 10.28 -5.54 -5.11
CA THR A 93 11.45 -6.29 -4.63
C THR A 93 11.24 -6.86 -3.23
N ASN A 94 12.11 -7.80 -2.87
CA ASN A 94 12.20 -8.33 -1.50
C ASN A 94 12.41 -7.17 -0.52
N PHE A 95 11.71 -7.25 0.61
CA PHE A 95 11.85 -6.33 1.74
C PHE A 95 12.86 -6.90 2.73
N ASP A 96 13.89 -6.14 3.09
CA ASP A 96 14.82 -6.50 4.15
C ASP A 96 14.49 -5.72 5.43
N PRO A 97 13.96 -6.35 6.49
CA PRO A 97 13.59 -5.66 7.72
C PRO A 97 14.76 -4.97 8.42
N THR A 98 16.01 -5.36 8.14
CA THR A 98 17.20 -4.76 8.77
C THR A 98 17.67 -3.48 8.07
N THR A 99 17.34 -3.29 6.80
CA THR A 99 17.82 -2.15 5.98
C THR A 99 16.69 -1.29 5.39
N ASP A 100 15.48 -1.85 5.32
CA ASP A 100 14.29 -1.22 4.73
C ASP A 100 13.25 -0.77 5.74
N THR A 101 13.46 -1.00 7.04
CA THR A 101 12.66 -0.33 8.07
C THR A 101 12.96 1.17 8.05
N GLY A 102 11.93 2.03 8.03
CA GLY A 102 12.07 3.48 8.20
C GLY A 102 12.60 3.93 9.57
N ALA A 103 13.09 3.00 10.40
CA ALA A 103 13.69 3.30 11.69
C ALA A 103 15.02 4.05 11.49
N PRO A 104 15.32 5.09 12.28
CA PRO A 104 16.63 5.74 12.23
C PRO A 104 17.70 4.70 12.56
N ARG A 105 18.70 4.57 11.68
CA ARG A 105 19.90 3.78 11.93
C ARG A 105 20.50 4.26 13.27
N PRO A 106 20.85 3.37 14.23
CA PRO A 106 21.65 3.82 15.37
C PRO A 106 22.93 4.45 14.84
N ALA A 107 23.27 5.63 15.36
CA ALA A 107 24.54 6.27 15.05
C ALA A 107 25.66 5.41 15.66
N ASP A 108 26.62 5.00 14.81
CA ASP A 108 27.93 4.51 15.27
C ASP A 108 28.70 5.65 15.94
#